data_AF-A0ABD3CEM3-F1
#
_entry.id   AF-A0ABD3CEM3-F1
#
_cell.length_a   1.000
_cell.length_b   1.000
_cell.length_c   1.000
_cell.angle_alpha   90.00
_cell.angle_beta   90.00
_cell.angle_gamma   90.00
#
_symmetry.space_group_name_H-M   'P 1'
#
loop_
_entity.id
_entity.type
_entity.pdbx_description
1 polymer ?
#
loop_
_entity_poly.entity_id
_entity_poly.type
_entity_poly.pdbx_seq_one_letter_code
_entity_poly.pdbx_strand_id
1 'polypeptide(L)'
;MTNTMMKVIIFVLLLDISQTFVSACFIEKTIHVHITNDLPLDTTPLRLHCRSDDLGYQTLFDMLKATPTHHYWSVRDAGIYYYDPNEKRFIRKYIWKIVQARVL
;
A
#
# COMPACT_ATOMS: atom_id res chain seq x y z
N MET A 1 41.95 36.46 13.05
CA MET A 1 41.32 35.84 11.87
C MET A 1 40.57 36.93 11.12
N THR A 2 40.95 37.22 9.88
CA THR A 2 40.37 38.30 9.07
C THR A 2 38.96 37.93 8.59
N ASN A 3 38.10 38.92 8.34
CA ASN A 3 36.71 38.74 7.87
C ASN A 3 36.57 37.79 6.67
N THR A 4 37.62 37.67 5.86
CA THR A 4 37.67 36.74 4.72
C THR A 4 37.72 35.28 5.16
N MET A 5 38.50 34.96 6.20
CA MET A 5 38.58 33.61 6.78
C MET A 5 37.27 33.20 7.46
N MET A 6 36.58 34.16 8.11
CA MET A 6 35.28 33.92 8.74
C MET A 6 34.19 33.58 7.70
N LYS A 7 34.18 34.25 6.55
CA LYS A 7 33.24 33.98 5.45
C LYS A 7 33.42 32.59 4.83
N VAL A 8 34.67 32.13 4.71
CA VAL A 8 34.97 30.79 4.18
C VAL A 8 34.45 29.69 5.12
N ILE A 9 34.65 29.84 6.43
CA ILE A 9 34.15 28.89 7.44
C ILE A 9 32.62 28.83 7.41
N ILE A 10 31.95 29.98 7.33
CA ILE A 10 30.48 30.04 7.24
C ILE A 10 29.99 29.36 5.95
N PHE A 11 30.67 29.56 4.82
CA PHE A 11 30.31 28.93 3.55
C PHE A 11 30.44 27.41 3.60
N VAL A 12 31.50 26.88 4.23
CA VAL A 12 31.68 25.43 4.43
C VAL A 12 30.58 24.85 5.34
N LEU A 13 30.25 25.52 6.44
CA LEU A 13 29.18 25.08 7.34
C LEU A 13 27.81 25.06 6.65
N LEU A 14 27.52 26.01 5.77
CA LEU A 14 26.28 26.04 4.98
C LEU A 14 26.22 24.90 3.95
N LEU A 15 27.35 24.51 3.38
CA LEU A 15 27.44 23.37 2.45
C LEU A 15 27.18 22.04 3.17
N ASP A 16 27.73 21.82 4.36
CA ASP A 16 27.51 20.58 5.13
C ASP A 16 26.04 20.42 5.57
N ILE A 17 25.39 21.53 5.96
CA ILE A 17 23.96 21.54 6.30
C ILE A 17 23.13 21.19 5.05
N SER A 18 23.52 21.67 3.85
CA SER A 18 22.79 21.37 2.62
C SER A 18 22.84 19.87 2.24
N GLN A 19 23.93 19.17 2.55
CA GLN A 19 24.07 17.74 2.22
C GLN A 19 23.26 16.83 3.16
N THR A 20 23.01 17.25 4.40
CA THR A 20 22.21 16.46 5.34
C THR A 20 20.71 16.48 5.02
N PHE A 21 20.20 17.51 4.33
CA PHE A 21 18.80 17.58 3.89
C PHE A 21 18.46 16.67 2.70
N VAL A 22 19.45 16.33 1.86
CA VAL A 22 19.19 15.48 0.66
C VAL A 22 19.03 14.00 1.04
N SER A 23 19.65 13.57 2.15
CA SER A 23 19.60 12.18 2.63
C SER A 23 18.24 11.79 3.26
N ALA A 24 17.43 12.77 3.67
CA ALA A 24 16.15 12.52 4.35
C ALA A 24 14.99 12.13 3.40
N CYS A 25 15.21 12.13 2.08
CA CYS A 25 14.13 11.96 1.10
C CYS A 25 13.83 10.50 0.67
N PHE A 26 14.56 9.50 1.20
CA PHE A 26 14.47 8.11 0.71
C PHE A 26 14.04 7.09 1.76
N ILE A 27 13.17 7.48 2.71
CA ILE A 27 12.47 6.48 3.53
C ILE A 27 11.33 5.91 2.67
N GLU A 28 11.69 4.97 1.79
CA GLU A 28 10.72 4.19 1.04
C GLU A 28 9.92 3.35 2.02
N LYS A 29 8.64 3.70 2.17
CA LYS A 29 7.76 3.05 3.14
C LYS A 29 7.14 1.83 2.47
N THR A 30 7.62 0.64 2.80
CA THR A 30 7.00 -0.60 2.35
C THR A 30 5.62 -0.76 2.99
N ILE A 31 4.58 -0.84 2.16
CA ILE A 31 3.21 -1.07 2.59
C ILE A 31 2.83 -2.51 2.28
N HIS A 32 2.49 -3.27 3.31
CA HIS A 32 2.00 -4.64 3.13
C HIS A 32 0.47 -4.66 3.08
N VAL A 33 -0.07 -5.21 2.00
CA VAL A 33 -1.52 -5.37 1.78
C VAL A 33 -1.86 -6.85 1.86
N HIS A 34 -2.80 -7.21 2.72
CA HIS A 34 -3.36 -8.56 2.80
C HIS A 34 -4.75 -8.57 2.18
N ILE A 35 -4.99 -9.54 1.30
CA ILE A 35 -6.27 -9.73 0.62
C ILE A 35 -6.76 -11.14 0.95
N THR A 36 -7.95 -11.24 1.54
CA THR A 36 -8.60 -12.53 1.79
C THR A 36 -9.77 -12.72 0.84
N ASN A 37 -9.97 -13.98 0.44
CA ASN A 37 -11.15 -14.41 -0.29
C ASN A 37 -12.15 -14.98 0.72
N ASP A 38 -13.15 -14.19 1.10
CA ASP A 38 -14.20 -14.61 2.03
C ASP A 38 -15.50 -14.92 1.26
N LEU A 39 -15.38 -15.33 0.00
CA LEU A 39 -16.49 -15.80 -0.80
C LEU A 39 -16.91 -17.22 -0.34
N PRO A 40 -18.18 -17.60 -0.56
CA PRO A 40 -18.64 -18.98 -0.32
C PRO A 40 -17.78 -20.02 -1.06
N LEU A 41 -17.59 -21.19 -0.44
CA LEU A 41 -16.71 -22.27 -0.94
C LEU A 41 -17.07 -22.78 -2.35
N ASP A 42 -18.32 -22.61 -2.77
CA ASP A 42 -18.86 -23.00 -4.07
C ASP A 42 -18.61 -21.97 -5.18
N THR A 43 -17.97 -20.85 -4.87
CA THR A 43 -17.65 -19.82 -5.85
C THR A 43 -16.35 -20.11 -6.60
N THR A 44 -16.28 -19.65 -7.85
CA THR A 44 -15.03 -19.72 -8.63
C THR A 44 -13.90 -18.96 -7.90
N PRO A 45 -12.67 -19.50 -7.87
CA PRO A 45 -11.55 -18.86 -7.22
C PRO A 45 -11.37 -17.41 -7.68
N LEU A 46 -11.22 -16.50 -6.72
CA LEU A 46 -11.06 -15.09 -6.99
C LEU A 46 -9.70 -14.84 -7.67
N ARG A 47 -9.74 -14.39 -8.92
CA ARG A 47 -8.57 -13.89 -9.65
C ARG A 47 -8.46 -12.38 -9.46
N LEU A 48 -7.40 -11.95 -8.81
CA LEU A 48 -7.10 -10.54 -8.58
C LEU A 48 -5.92 -10.10 -9.46
N HIS A 49 -6.00 -8.90 -10.01
CA HIS A 49 -4.88 -8.28 -10.71
C HIS A 49 -4.31 -7.16 -9.85
N CYS A 50 -3.11 -7.35 -9.33
CA CYS A 50 -2.35 -6.29 -8.68
C CYS A 50 -1.70 -5.46 -9.79
N ARG A 51 -2.20 -4.25 -10.02
CA ARG A 51 -1.62 -3.30 -10.98
C ARG A 51 -0.32 -2.72 -10.42
N SER A 52 0.70 -3.56 -10.34
CA SER A 52 2.09 -3.22 -10.11
C SER A 52 2.90 -4.04 -11.12
N ASP A 53 3.98 -3.45 -11.63
CA ASP A 53 4.78 -4.03 -12.72
C ASP A 53 5.30 -5.45 -12.37
N ASP A 54 5.46 -5.75 -11.08
CA ASP A 54 6.03 -7.02 -10.60
C ASP A 54 5.02 -8.01 -10.01
N LEU A 55 3.76 -7.60 -9.74
CA LEU A 55 2.82 -8.43 -8.97
C LEU A 55 1.81 -9.22 -9.81
N GLY A 56 1.44 -8.70 -10.99
CA GLY A 56 0.62 -9.40 -11.97
C GLY A 56 -0.72 -9.94 -11.45
N TYR A 57 -1.12 -11.12 -11.93
CA TYR A 57 -2.35 -11.81 -11.53
C TYR A 57 -2.07 -12.82 -10.42
N GLN A 58 -2.93 -12.80 -9.38
CA GLN A 58 -2.87 -13.71 -8.24
C GLN A 58 -4.23 -14.40 -8.06
N THR A 59 -4.20 -15.68 -7.67
CA THR A 59 -5.41 -16.44 -7.31
C THR A 59 -5.42 -16.67 -5.81
N LEU A 60 -6.50 -16.28 -5.13
CA LEU A 60 -6.62 -16.36 -3.68
C LEU A 60 -7.42 -17.60 -3.28
N PHE A 61 -6.78 -18.49 -2.51
CA PHE A 61 -7.34 -19.80 -2.18
C PHE A 61 -7.89 -19.95 -0.76
N ASP A 62 -7.51 -19.12 0.24
CA ASP A 62 -8.19 -19.02 1.54
C ASP A 62 -7.58 -17.99 2.52
N MET A 63 -8.26 -17.75 3.64
CA MET A 63 -8.01 -16.71 4.66
C MET A 63 -6.72 -16.88 5.48
N LEU A 64 -5.91 -15.82 5.56
CA LEU A 64 -4.85 -15.67 6.57
C LEU A 64 -5.11 -14.45 7.48
N LYS A 65 -4.69 -14.61 8.74
CA LYS A 65 -5.05 -13.82 9.92
C LYS A 65 -4.29 -12.49 10.00
N ALA A 66 -4.98 -11.45 10.50
CA ALA A 66 -4.47 -10.09 10.57
C ALA A 66 -3.46 -9.80 11.71
N THR A 67 -2.36 -9.14 11.38
CA THR A 67 -1.40 -8.41 12.24
C THR A 67 -1.52 -6.87 12.09
N PRO A 68 -1.11 -6.07 13.10
CA PRO A 68 -1.50 -4.66 13.21
C PRO A 68 -0.81 -3.65 12.26
N THR A 69 0.16 -4.06 11.43
CA THR A 69 0.92 -3.16 10.54
C THR A 69 0.52 -3.22 9.06
N HIS A 70 -0.57 -3.90 8.73
CA HIS A 70 -0.95 -4.21 7.35
C HIS A 70 -2.32 -3.63 7.00
N HIS A 71 -2.51 -3.26 5.73
CA HIS A 71 -3.84 -2.93 5.22
C HIS A 71 -4.58 -4.22 4.87
N TYR A 72 -5.82 -4.35 5.32
CA TYR A 72 -6.64 -5.54 5.06
C TYR A 72 -7.77 -5.22 4.10
N TRP A 73 -7.85 -6.05 3.07
CA TRP A 73 -8.96 -6.10 2.15
C TRP A 73 -9.62 -7.47 2.22
N SER A 74 -10.94 -7.49 2.26
CA SER A 74 -11.74 -8.70 2.28
C SER A 74 -12.70 -8.65 1.12
N VAL A 75 -12.71 -9.72 0.33
CA VAL A 75 -13.62 -9.87 -0.80
C VAL A 75 -14.77 -10.77 -0.39
N ARG A 76 -15.99 -10.26 -0.51
CA ARG A 76 -17.22 -10.90 -0.03
C ARG A 76 -18.28 -10.90 -1.12
N ASP A 77 -19.37 -11.62 -0.86
CA ASP A 77 -20.56 -11.73 -1.71
C ASP A 77 -21.10 -10.37 -2.19
N ALA A 78 -21.16 -9.36 -1.32
CA ALA A 78 -21.71 -8.04 -1.63
C ALA A 78 -20.70 -7.04 -2.20
N GLY A 79 -19.40 -7.37 -2.22
CA GLY A 79 -18.36 -6.50 -2.77
C GLY A 79 -17.02 -6.59 -2.06
N ILE A 80 -16.23 -5.52 -2.18
CA ILE A 80 -14.87 -5.44 -1.64
C ILE A 80 -14.87 -4.50 -0.43
N TYR A 81 -14.30 -4.98 0.67
CA TYR A 81 -14.28 -4.34 1.97
C TYR A 81 -12.85 -3.98 2.38
N TYR A 82 -12.69 -2.83 3.03
CA TYR A 82 -11.44 -2.38 3.64
C TYR A 82 -11.59 -2.40 5.16
N TYR A 83 -10.60 -2.94 5.88
CA TYR A 83 -10.60 -2.87 7.34
C TYR A 83 -10.18 -1.47 7.81
N ASP A 84 -11.10 -0.76 8.47
CA ASP A 84 -10.80 0.50 9.10
C ASP A 84 -10.27 0.27 10.53
N PRO A 85 -9.01 0.63 10.82
CA PRO A 85 -8.43 0.42 12.14
C PRO A 85 -9.04 1.35 13.21
N ASN A 86 -9.60 2.50 12.81
CA ASN A 86 -10.25 3.43 13.74
C ASN A 86 -11.60 2.89 14.19
N GLU A 87 -12.39 2.38 13.23
CA GLU A 87 -13.72 1.81 13.50
C GLU A 87 -13.66 0.33 13.91
N LYS A 88 -12.47 -0.30 13.82
CA LYS A 88 -12.22 -1.72 14.09
C LYS A 88 -13.16 -2.67 13.32
N ARG A 89 -13.55 -2.31 12.10
CA ARG A 89 -14.49 -3.09 11.28
C ARG A 89 -14.20 -2.98 9.78
N PHE A 90 -14.74 -3.92 9.02
CA PHE A 90 -14.70 -3.89 7.56
C PHE A 90 -15.77 -2.95 7.00
N ILE A 91 -15.35 -1.96 6.20
CA ILE A 91 -16.20 -1.00 5.52
C ILE A 91 -16.21 -1.33 4.03
N ARG A 92 -17.40 -1.48 3.43
CA ARG A 92 -17.54 -1.73 1.99
C ARG A 92 -17.07 -0.50 1.20
N LYS A 93 -16.08 -0.69 0.32
CA LYS A 93 -15.56 0.38 -0.55
C LYS A 93 -16.03 0.23 -1.99
N TYR A 94 -16.22 -0.99 -2.47
CA TYR A 94 -16.64 -1.27 -3.84
C TYR A 94 -17.76 -2.30 -3.86
N ILE A 95 -18.69 -2.14 -4.81
CA ILE A 95 -19.74 -3.11 -5.13
C ILE A 95 -19.33 -3.79 -6.43
N TRP A 96 -19.70 -5.06 -6.60
CA TRP A 96 -19.52 -5.77 -7.86
C TRP A 96 -20.22 -5.03 -8.99
N LYS A 97 -19.48 -4.67 -10.04
CA LYS A 97 -20.10 -4.33 -11.33
C LYS A 97 -20.35 -5.64 -12.06
N ILE A 98 -21.62 -6.02 -12.17
CA ILE A 98 -22.04 -7.09 -13.08
C ILE A 98 -21.80 -6.55 -14.49
N VAL A 99 -20.68 -6.94 -15.10
CA VAL A 99 -20.52 -6.82 -16.55
C VAL A 99 -21.19 -8.07 -17.10
N GLN A 100 -22.34 -7.92 -17.76
CA GLN A 100 -23.10 -9.04 -18.35
C GLN A 100 -22.15 -10.00 -19.08
N ALA A 101 -22.06 -11.24 -18.59
CA ALA A 101 -21.37 -12.30 -19.30
C ALA A 101 -22.16 -12.58 -20.59
N ARG A 102 -21.61 -12.13 -21.72
CA ARG A 102 -22.12 -12.53 -23.03
C ARG A 102 -21.71 -13.99 -23.22
N VAL A 103 -22.65 -14.90 -23.08
CA VAL A 103 -22.48 -16.29 -23.48
C VAL A 103 -22.39 -16.25 -25.01
N LEU A 104 -21.18 -16.52 -25.53
CA LEU A 104 -20.96 -16.86 -26.94
C LEU A 104 -21.26 -18.35 -27.14
#